data_AF-A0A932DFE1-F1
#
_entry.id   AF-A0A932DFE1-F1
#
_cell.length_a   1.000
_cell.length_b   1.000
_cell.length_c   1.000
_cell.angle_alpha   90.00
_cell.angle_beta   90.00
_cell.angle_gamma   90.00
#
_symmetry.space_group_name_H-M   'P 1'
#
loop_
_entity.id
_entity.type
_entity.pdbx_description
1 polymer ?
#
loop_
_entity_poly.entity_id
_entity_poly.type
_entity_poly.pdbx_seq_one_letter_code
_entity_poly.pdbx_strand_id
1 'polypeptide(L)'
;MPDDKNIDVLQNLEFAIVTTWRQHPEMTDYTALRAYEAALAHYKALARGQEPKSVTLTGLDATAHKALIEMCEFRLGRGAGAVQGPPDVEPIPVAQLVECLQKLRKSVGRWNRVGGSQGYLTFVAQFVR
;
A
#
# COMPACT_ATOMS: atom_id res chain seq x y z
N MET A 1 -5.59 1.61 14.07
CA MET A 1 -6.09 2.78 14.83
C MET A 1 -7.53 2.96 14.42
N PRO A 2 -8.50 2.76 15.32
CA PRO A 2 -9.92 2.70 14.96
C PRO A 2 -10.53 4.01 14.45
N ASP A 3 -9.95 5.17 14.81
CA ASP A 3 -10.53 6.50 14.52
C ASP A 3 -9.85 7.22 13.34
N ASP A 4 -9.21 6.50 12.43
CA ASP A 4 -8.66 7.13 11.22
C ASP A 4 -9.78 7.29 10.17
N LYS A 5 -10.06 8.53 9.78
CA LYS A 5 -10.98 8.86 8.67
C LYS A 5 -10.63 8.18 7.34
N ASN A 6 -9.41 7.64 7.22
CA ASN A 6 -8.92 6.92 6.05
C ASN A 6 -8.82 5.39 6.29
N ILE A 7 -9.50 4.84 7.30
CA ILE A 7 -9.33 3.42 7.69
C ILE A 7 -9.62 2.45 6.55
N ASP A 8 -10.62 2.75 5.72
CA ASP A 8 -10.99 1.97 4.54
C ASP A 8 -9.89 2.00 3.47
N VAL A 9 -9.28 3.16 3.21
CA VAL A 9 -8.12 3.31 2.32
C VAL A 9 -6.95 2.48 2.85
N LEU A 10 -6.63 2.62 4.14
CA LEU A 10 -5.52 1.92 4.76
C LEU A 10 -5.71 0.40 4.66
N GLN A 11 -6.89 -0.11 5.00
CA GLN A 11 -7.22 -1.53 4.90
C GLN A 11 -7.12 -2.05 3.47
N ASN A 12 -7.59 -1.29 2.47
CA ASN A 12 -7.47 -1.68 1.07
C ASN A 12 -6.01 -1.82 0.63
N LEU A 13 -5.15 -0.86 1.00
CA LEU A 13 -3.71 -0.91 0.68
C LEU A 13 -3.00 -2.05 1.44
N GLU A 14 -3.38 -2.30 2.69
CA GLU A 14 -2.87 -3.44 3.48
C GLU A 14 -3.34 -4.78 2.91
N PHE A 15 -4.57 -4.86 2.40
CA PHE A 15 -5.12 -6.06 1.76
C PHE A 15 -4.31 -6.46 0.53
N ALA A 16 -3.89 -5.51 -0.31
CA ALA A 16 -3.04 -5.79 -1.48
C ALA A 16 -1.69 -6.43 -1.08
N ILE A 17 -1.07 -5.90 -0.02
CA ILE A 17 0.20 -6.41 0.52
C ILE A 17 0.03 -7.77 1.18
N VAL A 18 -1.00 -7.94 2.01
CA VAL A 18 -1.26 -9.22 2.71
C VAL A 18 -1.65 -10.32 1.74
N THR A 19 -2.42 -10.02 0.69
CA THR A 19 -2.75 -11.00 -0.36
C THR A 19 -1.48 -11.47 -1.06
N THR A 20 -0.55 -10.55 -1.37
CA THR A 20 0.76 -10.90 -1.93
C THR A 20 1.57 -11.78 -0.97
N TRP A 21 1.63 -11.44 0.32
CA TRP A 21 2.33 -12.24 1.33
C TRP A 21 1.71 -13.62 1.54
N ARG A 22 0.38 -13.76 1.49
CA ARG A 22 -0.30 -15.07 1.58
C ARG A 22 0.08 -16.00 0.42
N GLN A 23 0.37 -15.44 -0.76
CA GLN A 23 0.86 -16.18 -1.92
C GLN A 23 2.37 -16.44 -1.87
N HIS A 24 3.11 -15.56 -1.18
CA HIS A 24 4.56 -15.60 -1.03
C HIS A 24 4.96 -15.47 0.45
N PRO A 25 4.82 -16.53 1.26
CA PRO A 25 5.07 -16.47 2.71
C PRO A 25 6.51 -16.11 3.09
N GLU A 26 7.45 -16.17 2.15
CA GLU A 26 8.83 -15.71 2.29
C GLU A 26 8.98 -14.17 2.26
N MET A 27 7.92 -13.44 1.87
CA MET A 27 7.91 -11.99 1.89
C MET A 27 8.12 -11.45 3.31
N THR A 28 8.91 -10.38 3.42
CA THR A 28 9.25 -9.73 4.69
C THR A 28 8.67 -8.33 4.76
N ASP A 29 8.63 -7.78 5.97
CA ASP A 29 8.33 -6.37 6.24
C ASP A 29 9.21 -5.43 5.40
N TYR A 30 10.44 -5.82 5.05
CA TYR A 30 11.31 -5.03 4.18
C TYR A 30 10.80 -4.95 2.73
N THR A 31 10.13 -5.98 2.23
CA THR A 31 9.49 -5.95 0.92
C THR A 31 8.24 -5.09 0.94
N ALA A 32 7.42 -5.19 1.99
CA ALA A 32 6.29 -4.27 2.19
C ALA A 32 6.78 -2.81 2.30
N LEU A 33 7.86 -2.57 3.05
CA LEU A 33 8.46 -1.24 3.20
C LEU A 33 8.91 -0.67 1.86
N ARG A 34 9.66 -1.45 1.06
CA ARG A 34 10.12 -1.04 -0.28
C ARG A 34 8.96 -0.72 -1.21
N ALA A 35 7.90 -1.53 -1.19
CA ALA A 35 6.69 -1.25 -1.97
C ALA A 35 6.04 0.08 -1.56
N TYR A 36 5.85 0.32 -0.25
CA TYR A 36 5.30 1.58 0.24
C TYR A 36 6.18 2.78 -0.06
N GLU A 37 7.50 2.65 0.03
CA GLU A 37 8.44 3.75 -0.28
C GLU A 37 8.45 4.10 -1.77
N ALA A 38 8.44 3.10 -2.64
CA ALA A 38 8.34 3.30 -4.09
C ALA A 38 7.00 3.96 -4.48
N ALA A 39 5.88 3.46 -3.98
CA ALA A 39 4.57 4.07 -4.20
C ALA A 39 4.50 5.50 -3.65
N LEU A 40 5.04 5.72 -2.44
CA LEU A 40 5.08 7.06 -1.83
C LEU A 40 5.91 8.04 -2.67
N ALA A 41 7.06 7.62 -3.20
CA ALA A 41 7.87 8.45 -4.09
C ALA A 41 7.11 8.79 -5.37
N HIS A 42 6.41 7.81 -5.95
CA HIS A 42 5.59 7.99 -7.15
C HIS A 42 4.48 9.03 -6.95
N TYR A 43 3.60 8.83 -5.96
CA TYR A 43 2.47 9.71 -5.73
C TYR A 43 2.86 11.09 -5.18
N LYS A 44 4.01 11.20 -4.50
CA LYS A 44 4.56 12.52 -4.13
C LYS A 44 5.00 13.34 -5.34
N ALA A 45 5.58 12.70 -6.37
CA ALA A 45 5.94 13.39 -7.60
C ALA A 45 4.67 13.88 -8.32
N LEU A 46 3.66 13.01 -8.45
CA LEU A 46 2.37 13.37 -9.05
C LEU A 46 1.68 14.51 -8.31
N ALA A 47 1.66 14.48 -6.98
CA ALA A 47 1.07 15.55 -6.16
C ALA A 47 1.76 16.93 -6.36
N ARG A 48 3.00 16.93 -6.85
CA ARG A 48 3.79 18.13 -7.15
C ARG A 48 3.75 18.52 -8.64
N GLY A 49 2.97 17.81 -9.46
CA GLY A 49 2.94 17.99 -10.92
C GLY A 49 4.23 17.56 -11.61
N GLN A 50 5.03 16.69 -10.98
CA GLN A 50 6.27 16.15 -11.54
C GLN A 50 6.06 14.76 -12.11
N GLU A 51 6.87 14.40 -13.11
CA GLU A 51 6.90 13.04 -13.63
C GLU A 51 7.56 12.09 -12.62
N PRO A 52 6.88 11.00 -12.22
CA PRO A 52 7.44 10.03 -11.29
C PRO A 52 8.68 9.35 -11.86
N LYS A 53 9.71 9.18 -11.03
CA LYS A 53 10.87 8.37 -11.42
C LYS A 53 10.47 6.91 -11.56
N SER A 54 10.93 6.28 -12.64
CA SER A 54 10.84 4.82 -12.78
C SER A 54 11.59 4.14 -11.64
N VAL A 55 10.94 3.18 -10.99
CA VAL A 55 11.56 2.33 -9.96
C VAL A 55 11.74 0.94 -10.55
N THR A 56 12.99 0.51 -10.68
CA THR A 56 13.32 -0.84 -11.15
C THR A 56 13.32 -1.80 -9.96
N LEU A 57 12.14 -2.29 -9.58
CA LEU A 57 12.00 -3.37 -8.61
C LEU A 57 12.06 -4.72 -9.33
N THR A 58 12.51 -5.76 -8.62
CA THR A 58 12.58 -7.14 -9.14
C THR A 58 12.00 -8.13 -8.14
N GLY A 59 11.63 -9.33 -8.61
CA GLY A 59 11.12 -10.40 -7.75
C GLY A 59 9.88 -9.99 -6.93
N LEU A 60 9.91 -10.30 -5.64
CA LEU A 60 8.79 -10.02 -4.73
C LEU A 60 8.52 -8.54 -4.52
N ASP A 61 9.56 -7.69 -4.56
CA ASP A 61 9.38 -6.25 -4.41
C ASP A 61 8.55 -5.70 -5.58
N ALA A 62 8.82 -6.16 -6.80
CA ALA A 62 8.03 -5.78 -7.98
C ALA A 62 6.59 -6.27 -7.89
N THR A 63 6.40 -7.50 -7.39
CA THR A 63 5.07 -8.11 -7.24
C THR A 63 4.23 -7.34 -6.21
N ALA A 64 4.78 -7.10 -5.03
CA ALA A 64 4.11 -6.33 -3.97
C ALA A 64 3.84 -4.88 -4.39
N HIS A 65 4.80 -4.23 -5.05
CA HIS A 65 4.62 -2.88 -5.56
C HIS A 65 3.54 -2.79 -6.64
N LYS A 66 3.50 -3.75 -7.57
CA LYS A 66 2.46 -3.78 -8.61
C LYS A 66 1.06 -3.91 -8.00
N ALA A 67 0.86 -4.86 -7.09
CA ALA A 67 -0.42 -5.04 -6.40
C ALA A 67 -0.83 -3.78 -5.62
N LEU A 68 0.15 -3.13 -4.96
CA LEU A 68 -0.09 -1.87 -4.25
C LEU A 68 -0.49 -0.73 -5.18
N ILE A 69 0.20 -0.56 -6.33
CA ILE A 69 -0.12 0.48 -7.32
C ILE A 69 -1.53 0.27 -7.89
N GLU A 70 -1.91 -0.96 -8.22
CA GLU A 70 -3.26 -1.26 -8.71
C GLU A 70 -4.34 -0.82 -7.69
N MET A 71 -4.10 -1.07 -6.40
CA MET A 71 -4.99 -0.63 -5.33
C MET A 71 -4.97 0.89 -5.11
N CYS A 72 -3.80 1.53 -5.25
CA CYS A 72 -3.69 2.99 -5.21
C CYS A 72 -4.50 3.64 -6.34
N GLU A 73 -4.35 3.18 -7.58
CA GLU A 73 -5.11 3.68 -8.73
C GLU A 73 -6.61 3.47 -8.52
N PHE A 74 -7.02 2.29 -8.03
CA PHE A 74 -8.42 2.04 -7.66
C PHE A 74 -8.98 3.10 -6.70
N ARG A 75 -8.25 3.42 -5.62
CA ARG A 75 -8.65 4.46 -4.65
C ARG A 75 -8.62 5.88 -5.22
N LEU A 76 -7.85 6.12 -6.28
CA LEU A 76 -7.87 7.40 -7.01
C LEU A 76 -9.01 7.47 -8.04
N GLY A 77 -9.82 6.41 -8.19
CA GLY A 77 -10.82 6.30 -9.25
C GLY A 77 -10.20 6.14 -10.64
N ARG A 78 -8.98 5.60 -10.73
CA ARG A 78 -8.19 5.41 -11.95
C ARG A 78 -7.99 3.92 -12.25
N GLY A 79 -7.76 3.59 -13.52
CA GLY A 79 -7.46 2.22 -13.95
C GLY A 79 -8.69 1.34 -14.23
N ALA A 80 -8.44 0.13 -14.75
CA ALA A 80 -9.48 -0.76 -15.28
C ALA A 80 -10.48 -1.25 -14.21
N GLY A 81 -10.06 -1.33 -12.93
CA GLY A 81 -10.91 -1.74 -11.80
C GLY A 81 -11.85 -0.65 -11.28
N ALA A 82 -11.63 0.63 -11.64
CA ALA A 82 -12.50 1.73 -11.21
C ALA A 82 -13.93 1.63 -11.78
N VAL A 83 -14.11 0.86 -12.85
CA VAL A 83 -15.41 0.63 -13.52
C VAL A 83 -16.16 -0.59 -12.94
N GLN A 84 -15.47 -1.46 -12.20
CA GLN A 84 -16.01 -2.75 -11.70
C GLN A 84 -15.99 -2.89 -10.17
N GLY A 85 -15.50 -1.88 -9.45
CA GLY A 85 -15.56 -1.86 -7.99
C GLY A 85 -16.99 -1.72 -7.46
N PRO A 86 -17.18 -1.90 -6.14
CA PRO A 86 -18.44 -1.55 -5.50
C PRO A 86 -18.79 -0.08 -5.83
N PRO A 87 -20.04 0.23 -6.19
CA PRO A 87 -20.45 1.57 -6.62
C PRO A 87 -20.24 2.67 -5.57
N ASP A 88 -19.95 2.30 -4.31
CA ASP A 88 -19.86 3.21 -3.16
C ASP A 88 -18.43 3.57 -2.74
N VAL A 89 -17.39 3.23 -3.52
CA VAL A 89 -16.00 3.63 -3.17
C VAL A 89 -15.70 5.02 -3.72
N GLU A 90 -15.78 6.03 -2.86
CA GLU A 90 -15.45 7.41 -3.24
C GLU A 90 -13.95 7.57 -3.55
N PRO A 91 -13.59 8.13 -4.74
CA PRO A 91 -12.21 8.42 -5.08
C PRO A 91 -11.59 9.45 -4.11
N ILE A 92 -10.36 9.20 -3.70
CA ILE A 92 -9.61 10.13 -2.84
C ILE A 92 -8.62 10.99 -3.65
N PRO A 93 -8.30 12.22 -3.20
CA PRO A 93 -7.22 12.99 -3.78
C PRO A 93 -5.85 12.33 -3.58
N VAL A 94 -4.91 12.58 -4.50
CA VAL A 94 -3.52 12.07 -4.42
C VAL A 94 -2.84 12.45 -3.10
N ALA A 95 -3.11 13.65 -2.58
CA ALA A 95 -2.56 14.09 -1.29
C ALA A 95 -2.99 13.19 -0.12
N GLN A 96 -4.27 12.79 -0.08
CA GLN A 96 -4.81 11.89 0.94
C GLN A 96 -4.20 10.48 0.80
N LEU A 97 -3.97 10.01 -0.42
CA LEU A 97 -3.26 8.74 -0.66
C LEU A 97 -1.82 8.78 -0.12
N VAL A 98 -1.10 9.89 -0.35
CA VAL A 98 0.26 10.11 0.16
C VAL A 98 0.30 10.06 1.70
N GLU A 99 -0.68 10.65 2.38
CA GLU A 99 -0.82 10.57 3.84
C GLU A 99 -0.99 9.13 4.32
N CYS A 100 -1.85 8.35 3.62
CA CYS A 100 -2.08 6.94 3.93
C CYS A 100 -0.79 6.12 3.78
N LEU A 101 -0.09 6.25 2.65
CA LEU A 101 1.18 5.57 2.39
C LEU A 101 2.25 5.93 3.43
N GLN A 102 2.31 7.20 3.86
CA GLN A 102 3.20 7.64 4.94
C GLN A 102 2.88 6.97 6.27
N LYS A 103 1.60 6.79 6.58
CA LYS A 103 1.15 6.12 7.80
C LYS A 103 1.51 4.63 7.78
N LEU A 104 1.26 3.95 6.67
CA LEU A 104 1.62 2.54 6.48
C LEU A 104 3.12 2.32 6.61
N ARG A 105 3.94 3.14 5.93
CA ARG A 105 5.41 3.11 6.05
C ARG A 105 5.89 3.20 7.51
N LYS A 106 5.29 4.10 8.30
CA LYS A 106 5.60 4.23 9.74
C LYS A 106 5.13 3.01 10.54
N SER A 107 4.00 2.42 10.17
CA SER A 107 3.47 1.19 10.76
C SER A 107 4.42 0.02 10.56
N VAL A 108 4.96 -0.14 9.34
CA VAL A 108 5.96 -1.20 9.05
C VAL A 108 7.14 -1.11 10.00
N GLY A 109 7.77 0.07 10.11
CA GLY A 109 8.92 0.26 11.00
C GLY A 109 8.61 0.00 12.47
N ARG A 110 7.39 0.34 12.94
CA ARG A 110 6.95 0.06 14.31
C ARG A 110 6.84 -1.43 14.56
N TRP A 111 6.12 -2.15 13.71
CA TRP A 111 5.82 -3.57 13.94
C TRP A 111 6.97 -4.50 13.60
N ASN A 112 7.83 -4.12 12.65
CA ASN A 112 9.08 -4.80 12.38
C ASN A 112 9.99 -4.82 13.64
N ARG A 113 10.03 -3.72 14.40
CA ARG A 113 10.80 -3.65 15.66
C ARG A 113 10.24 -4.55 16.76
N VAL A 114 8.93 -4.82 16.74
CA VAL A 114 8.25 -5.63 17.76
C VAL A 114 8.25 -7.12 17.40
N GLY A 115 7.96 -7.46 16.15
CA GLY A 115 7.74 -8.84 15.69
C GLY A 115 8.78 -9.37 14.70
N GLY A 116 9.90 -8.66 14.48
CA GLY A 116 10.96 -9.11 13.58
C GLY A 116 10.62 -8.96 12.11
N SER A 117 11.18 -9.81 11.25
CA SER A 117 11.12 -9.69 9.78
C SER A 117 9.73 -9.80 9.15
N GLN A 118 8.72 -10.28 9.89
CA GLN A 118 7.32 -10.38 9.46
C GLN A 118 6.35 -9.79 10.50
N GLY A 119 6.85 -8.97 11.42
CA GLY A 119 6.06 -8.42 12.52
C GLY A 119 4.91 -7.55 12.03
N TYR A 120 5.16 -6.71 11.02
CA TYR A 120 4.12 -5.91 10.39
C TYR A 120 3.10 -6.76 9.64
N LEU A 121 3.56 -7.65 8.76
CA LEU A 121 2.68 -8.52 7.96
C LEU A 121 1.75 -9.36 8.84
N THR A 122 2.29 -9.94 9.92
CA THR A 122 1.53 -10.73 10.89
C THR A 122 0.50 -9.86 11.63
N PHE A 123 0.87 -8.63 12.00
CA PHE A 123 -0.06 -7.71 12.67
C PHE A 123 -1.22 -7.32 11.76
N VAL A 124 -0.95 -6.85 10.54
CA VAL A 124 -2.01 -6.34 9.65
C VAL A 124 -2.94 -7.44 9.14
N ALA A 125 -2.43 -8.66 8.99
CA ALA A 125 -3.22 -9.82 8.56
C ALA A 125 -4.35 -10.19 9.54
N GLN A 126 -4.33 -9.69 10.78
CA GLN A 126 -5.42 -9.85 11.75
C GLN A 126 -6.63 -8.94 11.43
N PHE A 127 -6.40 -7.86 10.67
CA PHE A 127 -7.39 -6.82 10.39
C PHE A 127 -7.89 -6.82 8.94
N VAL A 128 -7.19 -7.52 8.04
CA VAL A 128 -7.60 -7.70 6.64
C VAL A 128 -7.89 -9.17 6.37
N ARG A 129 -9.12 -9.46 5.90
CA ARG A 129 -9.57 -10.82 5.58
C ARG A 129 -9.62 -11.01 4.09
#